data_AF-A0A0A2LZP9-F1
#
_entry.id   AF-A0A0A2LZP9-F1
#
_cell.length_a   1.000
_cell.length_b   1.000
_cell.length_c   1.000
_cell.angle_alpha   90.00
_cell.angle_beta   90.00
_cell.angle_gamma   90.00
#
_symmetry.space_group_name_H-M   'P 1'
#
loop_
_entity.id
_entity.type
_entity.pdbx_description
1 polymer ?
#
loop_
_entity_poly.entity_id
_entity_poly.type
_entity_poly.pdbx_seq_one_letter_code
_entity_poly.pdbx_strand_id
1 'polypeptide(L)'
;MDIFEILEGRFILNYIGGTLRYIYGSIWRTIFNKHKFTYKEYIYGPKKTDYYDEWGHEVNNRMIAGIFLVLVFILIATYSTMW
;
A
#
# COMPACT_ATOMS: atom_id res chain seq x y z
N MET A 1 18.22 3.35 -3.24
CA MET A 1 17.58 2.25 -2.49
C MET A 1 18.69 1.73 -1.61
N ASP A 2 18.73 2.26 -0.40
CA ASP A 2 19.88 2.10 0.46
C ASP A 2 19.62 0.96 1.43
N ILE A 3 20.67 0.29 1.91
CA ILE A 3 20.54 -0.94 2.72
C ILE A 3 19.69 -0.72 3.99
N PHE A 4 19.68 0.50 4.50
CA PHE A 4 18.85 0.93 5.62
C PHE A 4 17.34 0.92 5.29
N GLU A 5 16.94 1.32 4.08
CA GLU A 5 15.52 1.30 3.68
C GLU A 5 14.97 -0.11 3.55
N ILE A 6 15.83 -1.06 3.18
CA ILE A 6 15.52 -2.49 3.12
C ILE A 6 15.37 -3.04 4.54
N LEU A 7 16.30 -2.71 5.44
CA LEU A 7 16.29 -3.15 6.83
C LEU A 7 15.12 -2.56 7.65
N GLU A 8 14.69 -1.34 7.35
CA GLU A 8 13.54 -0.68 7.98
C GLU A 8 12.18 -1.21 7.48
N GLY A 9 12.18 -2.13 6.50
CA GLY A 9 10.94 -2.66 5.91
C GLY A 9 10.13 -1.61 5.15
N ARG A 10 10.66 -0.39 4.94
CA ARG A 10 9.98 0.70 4.22
C ARG A 10 9.52 0.24 2.83
N PHE A 11 10.39 -0.47 2.13
CA PHE A 11 10.08 -1.03 0.81
C PHE A 11 8.93 -2.06 0.87
N ILE A 12 9.01 -3.01 1.80
CA ILE A 12 8.00 -4.08 1.93
C ILE A 12 6.64 -3.49 2.28
N LEU A 13 6.58 -2.58 3.24
CA LEU A 13 5.35 -1.90 3.63
C LEU A 13 4.78 -1.04 2.50
N ASN A 14 5.63 -0.34 1.75
CA ASN A 14 5.17 0.41 0.57
C ASN A 14 4.55 -0.51 -0.49
N TYR A 15 5.17 -1.67 -0.75
CA TYR A 15 4.66 -2.64 -1.72
C TYR A 15 3.36 -3.30 -1.28
N ILE A 16 3.23 -3.71 -0.01
CA ILE A 16 1.99 -4.28 0.53
C ILE A 16 0.86 -3.27 0.40
N GLY A 17 1.08 -2.06 0.92
CA GLY A 17 0.08 -1.00 0.92
C GLY A 17 -0.31 -0.53 -0.47
N GLY A 18 0.67 -0.32 -1.34
CA GLY A 18 0.46 0.04 -2.73
C GLY A 18 -0.28 -1.04 -3.51
N THR A 19 -0.04 -2.33 -3.21
CA THR A 19 -0.80 -3.45 -3.80
C THR A 19 -2.25 -3.46 -3.33
N LEU A 20 -2.51 -3.28 -2.04
CA LEU A 20 -3.88 -3.18 -1.51
C LEU A 20 -4.64 -2.01 -2.14
N ARG A 21 -4.00 -0.83 -2.22
CA ARG A 21 -4.56 0.34 -2.90
C ARG A 21 -4.80 0.10 -4.38
N TYR A 22 -3.90 -0.60 -5.07
CA TYR A 22 -4.06 -0.93 -6.48
C TYR A 22 -5.26 -1.83 -6.71
N ILE A 23 -5.46 -2.86 -5.87
CA ILE A 23 -6.61 -3.76 -5.97
C ILE A 23 -7.91 -2.98 -5.75
N TYR A 24 -8.01 -2.29 -4.62
CA TYR A 24 -9.20 -1.49 -4.28
C TYR A 24 -9.47 -0.42 -5.34
N GLY A 25 -8.44 0.33 -5.72
CA GLY A 25 -8.51 1.37 -6.72
C GLY A 25 -8.92 0.83 -8.08
N SER A 26 -8.35 -0.29 -8.54
CA SER A 26 -8.71 -0.90 -9.83
C SER A 26 -10.18 -1.31 -9.87
N ILE A 27 -10.70 -1.88 -8.77
CA ILE A 27 -12.12 -2.25 -8.65
C ILE A 27 -12.99 -0.99 -8.68
N TRP A 28 -12.76 -0.03 -7.79
CA TRP A 28 -13.52 1.21 -7.70
C TRP A 28 -13.54 1.96 -9.04
N ARG A 29 -12.38 2.10 -9.67
CA ARG A 29 -12.23 2.81 -10.95
C ARG A 29 -12.92 2.11 -12.11
N THR A 30 -13.05 0.78 -12.05
CA THR A 30 -13.85 0.01 -13.01
C THR A 30 -15.34 0.28 -12.81
N ILE A 31 -15.82 0.24 -11.56
CA ILE A 31 -17.23 0.48 -11.22
C ILE A 31 -17.68 1.89 -11.64
N PHE A 32 -16.86 2.91 -11.36
CA PHE A 32 -17.21 4.31 -11.63
C PHE A 32 -16.76 4.82 -13.01
N ASN A 33 -16.31 3.93 -13.90
CA ASN A 33 -15.81 4.26 -15.24
C ASN A 33 -14.80 5.43 -15.26
N LYS A 34 -13.79 5.35 -14.38
CA LYS A 34 -12.74 6.37 -14.26
C LYS A 34 -11.43 5.82 -14.86
N HIS A 35 -10.51 6.70 -15.29
CA HIS A 35 -9.17 6.35 -15.84
C HIS A 35 -8.26 5.53 -14.91
N LYS A 36 -8.02 4.24 -15.16
CA LYS A 36 -7.19 3.40 -14.27
C LYS A 36 -5.72 3.84 -14.25
N PHE A 37 -5.14 3.93 -13.06
CA PHE A 37 -3.71 4.09 -12.89
C PHE A 37 -3.00 2.74 -12.99
N THR A 38 -1.76 2.77 -13.45
CA THR A 38 -0.89 1.60 -13.52
C THR A 38 -0.40 1.19 -12.14
N TYR A 39 -0.06 -0.09 -11.97
CA TYR A 39 0.52 -0.57 -10.71
C TYR A 39 1.77 0.23 -10.30
N LYS A 40 2.62 0.61 -11.28
CA LYS A 40 3.81 1.43 -11.03
C LYS A 40 3.45 2.78 -10.40
N GLU A 41 2.36 3.41 -10.81
CA GLU A 41 1.90 4.68 -10.24
C GLU A 41 1.38 4.54 -8.81
N TYR A 42 0.88 3.36 -8.41
CA TYR A 42 0.53 3.11 -7.02
C TYR A 42 1.75 2.91 -6.10
N ILE A 43 2.85 2.38 -6.63
CA ILE A 43 4.08 2.13 -5.86
C ILE A 43 4.96 3.38 -5.79
N TYR A 44 5.11 4.09 -6.91
CA TYR A 44 6.09 5.15 -7.10
C TYR A 44 5.48 6.54 -7.34
N GLY A 45 4.15 6.62 -7.49
CA GLY A 45 3.45 7.86 -7.83
C GLY A 45 3.34 8.16 -9.33
N PRO A 46 2.57 9.20 -9.69
CA PRO A 46 2.30 9.58 -11.08
C PRO A 46 3.57 10.07 -11.79
N LYS A 47 3.65 9.97 -13.12
CA LYS A 47 4.86 10.41 -13.88
C LYS A 47 5.15 11.91 -13.86
N LYS A 48 4.17 12.76 -13.53
CA LYS A 48 4.35 14.19 -13.31
C LYS A 48 4.10 14.45 -11.83
N THR A 49 5.17 14.64 -11.07
CA THR A 49 5.10 14.80 -9.62
C THR A 49 5.34 16.24 -9.22
N ASP A 50 4.67 16.67 -8.17
CA ASP A 50 5.19 17.69 -7.26
C ASP A 50 5.85 16.94 -6.09
N TYR A 51 6.95 17.44 -5.52
CA TYR A 51 7.72 16.71 -4.49
C TYR A 51 6.86 16.27 -3.28
N TYR A 52 5.82 17.05 -2.97
CA TYR A 52 4.86 16.75 -1.90
C TYR A 52 3.97 15.52 -2.19
N ASP A 53 3.77 15.15 -3.46
CA ASP A 53 2.93 14.01 -3.85
C ASP A 53 3.62 12.66 -3.63
N GLU A 54 4.93 12.58 -3.82
CA GLU A 54 5.70 11.33 -3.67
C GLU A 54 5.74 10.87 -2.22
N TRP A 55 6.08 11.78 -1.29
CA TRP A 55 6.14 11.48 0.13
C TRP A 55 4.75 11.10 0.69
N GLY A 56 3.71 11.85 0.29
CA GLY A 56 2.33 11.54 0.69
C GLY A 56 1.88 10.15 0.20
N HIS A 57 2.31 9.73 -0.99
CA HIS A 57 2.01 8.40 -1.51
C HIS A 57 2.66 7.28 -0.71
N GLU A 58 3.96 7.39 -0.43
CA GLU A 58 4.66 6.37 0.35
C GLU A 58 4.11 6.27 1.78
N VAL A 59 3.77 7.41 2.40
CA VAL A 59 3.17 7.42 3.74
C VAL A 59 1.80 6.74 3.71
N ASN A 60 0.95 7.06 2.73
CA ASN A 60 -0.38 6.45 2.63
C ASN A 60 -0.31 4.94 2.38
N ASN A 61 0.61 4.49 1.51
CA ASN A 61 0.86 3.07 1.30
C ASN A 61 1.29 2.39 2.61
N ARG A 62 2.28 2.93 3.30
CA ARG A 62 2.76 2.34 4.57
C ARG A 62 1.68 2.31 5.65
N MET A 63 0.84 3.34 5.74
CA MET A 63 -0.27 3.39 6.69
C MET A 63 -1.29 2.28 6.38
N ILE A 64 -1.67 2.11 5.13
CA ILE A 64 -2.60 1.04 4.70
C ILE A 64 -2.00 -0.35 4.96
N ALA A 65 -0.70 -0.53 4.70
CA ALA A 65 -0.01 -1.77 5.03
C ALA A 65 -0.02 -2.06 6.53
N GLY A 66 0.25 -1.06 7.37
CA GLY A 66 0.20 -1.18 8.83
C GLY A 66 -1.18 -1.60 9.33
N ILE A 67 -2.24 -0.95 8.86
CA ILE A 67 -3.62 -1.31 9.19
C ILE A 67 -3.94 -2.75 8.77
N PHE A 68 -3.55 -3.13 7.56
CA PHE A 68 -3.76 -4.49 7.04
C PHE A 68 -3.04 -5.55 7.89
N LEU A 69 -1.78 -5.32 8.25
CA LEU A 69 -1.01 -6.25 9.07
C LEU A 69 -1.58 -6.39 10.49
N VAL A 70 -2.06 -5.29 11.09
CA VAL A 70 -2.76 -5.34 12.39
C VAL A 70 -4.03 -6.19 12.29
N LEU A 71 -4.83 -6.02 11.24
CA LEU A 71 -6.04 -6.83 11.02
C LEU A 71 -5.72 -8.32 10.84
N VAL A 72 -4.69 -8.64 10.04
CA VAL A 72 -4.21 -10.02 9.86
C VAL A 72 -3.74 -10.61 11.20
N PHE A 73 -2.99 -9.84 12.00
CA PHE A 73 -2.53 -10.29 13.30
C PHE A 73 -3.69 -10.56 14.27
N ILE A 74 -4.68 -9.66 14.33
CA ILE A 74 -5.89 -9.85 15.14
C ILE A 74 -6.64 -11.11 14.70
N LEU A 75 -6.79 -11.32 13.39
CA LEU A 75 -7.45 -12.51 12.84
C LEU A 75 -6.73 -13.80 13.25
N ILE A 76 -5.41 -13.85 13.10
CA ILE A 76 -4.58 -15.01 13.47
C ILE A 76 -4.65 -15.25 14.98
N ALA A 77 -4.52 -14.21 15.80
CA ALA A 77 -4.57 -14.32 17.26
C ALA A 77 -5.94 -14.83 17.73
N THR A 78 -7.02 -14.31 17.15
CA THR A 78 -8.39 -14.75 17.44
C THR A 78 -8.59 -16.20 17.03
N TYR A 79 -8.17 -16.57 15.81
CA TYR A 79 -8.23 -17.96 15.34
C TYR A 79 -7.45 -18.92 16.26
N SER A 80 -6.24 -18.53 16.68
CA SER A 80 -5.38 -19.34 17.55
C SER A 80 -5.93 -19.49 18.97
N THR A 81 -6.78 -18.57 19.42
CA THR A 81 -7.42 -18.63 20.75
C THR A 81 -8.68 -19.49 20.76
N MET A 82 -9.27 -19.75 19.59
CA MET A 82 -10.47 -20.59 19.45
C MET A 82 -10.16 -22.10 19.36
N TRP A 83 -8.88 -22.49 19.28
CA TRP A 83 -8.38 -23.87 19.25
C TRP A 83 -7.57 -24.16 20.51
#